data_AF-A0A2T5BJU3-F1
#
_entry.id   AF-A0A2T5BJU3-F1
#
_cell.length_a   1.000
_cell.length_b   1.000
_cell.length_c   1.000
_cell.angle_alpha   90.00
_cell.angle_beta   90.00
_cell.angle_gamma   90.00
#
_symmetry.space_group_name_H-M   'P 1'
#
loop_
_entity.id
_entity.type
_entity.pdbx_description
1 polymer ?
#
loop_
_entity_poly.entity_id
_entity_poly.type
_entity_poly.pdbx_seq_one_letter_code
_entity_poly.pdbx_strand_id
1 'polypeptide(L)'
;MDEFQRSWLLAQIGPDTDPADLERRFFRLRSVRAVALEVLGERRAKLLADPLKVTVDGVVTMDLQENLRGIERHIEVVRHVPAPEDEDEASETLAVARLVPTRRYR
;
A
#
# COMPACT_ATOMS: atom_id res chain seq x y z
N MET A 1 5.51 -3.44 -15.80
CA MET A 1 5.76 -3.68 -14.37
C MET A 1 6.91 -4.65 -14.28
N ASP A 2 7.99 -4.29 -13.60
CA ASP A 2 9.11 -5.20 -13.37
C ASP A 2 8.82 -6.19 -12.22
N GLU A 3 9.76 -7.09 -11.96
CA GLU A 3 9.61 -8.13 -10.93
C GLU A 3 9.57 -7.56 -9.49
N PHE A 4 10.31 -6.49 -9.22
CA PHE A 4 10.34 -5.85 -7.90
C PHE A 4 9.01 -5.14 -7.62
N GLN A 5 8.51 -4.37 -8.58
CA GLN A 5 7.19 -3.74 -8.59
C GLN A 5 6.07 -4.76 -8.40
N ARG A 6 6.13 -5.90 -9.10
CA ARG A 6 5.15 -6.98 -8.95
C ARG A 6 5.19 -7.58 -7.55
N SER A 7 6.38 -7.88 -7.03
CA SER A 7 6.56 -8.48 -5.71
C SER A 7 6.08 -7.54 -4.61
N TRP A 8 6.40 -6.24 -4.70
CA TRP A 8 5.89 -5.22 -3.79
C TRP A 8 4.36 -5.16 -3.83
N LEU A 9 3.76 -5.16 -5.02
CA LEU A 9 2.32 -5.10 -5.19
C LEU A 9 1.64 -6.31 -4.54
N LEU A 10 2.11 -7.53 -4.82
CA LEU A 10 1.59 -8.76 -4.22
C LEU A 10 1.76 -8.80 -2.69
N ALA A 11 2.80 -8.17 -2.13
CA ALA A 11 2.93 -8.04 -0.68
C ALA A 11 1.83 -7.15 -0.05
N GLN A 12 1.28 -6.19 -0.81
CA GLN A 12 0.20 -5.32 -0.34
C GLN A 12 -1.20 -5.93 -0.55
N ILE A 13 -1.42 -6.63 -1.66
CA ILE A 13 -2.77 -7.14 -2.01
C ILE A 13 -2.92 -8.65 -1.83
N GLY A 14 -1.84 -9.40 -1.59
CA GLY A 14 -1.86 -10.85 -1.52
C GLY A 14 -1.79 -11.54 -2.91
N PRO A 15 -1.50 -12.85 -2.92
CA PRO A 15 -1.13 -13.59 -4.14
C PRO A 15 -2.31 -13.95 -5.06
N ASP A 16 -3.55 -13.90 -4.55
CA ASP A 16 -4.74 -14.40 -5.27
C ASP A 16 -5.24 -13.48 -6.40
N THR A 17 -4.49 -12.43 -6.76
CA THR A 17 -4.90 -11.47 -7.79
C THR A 17 -4.30 -11.84 -9.14
N ASP A 18 -5.11 -11.83 -10.20
CA ASP A 18 -4.68 -12.20 -11.56
C ASP A 18 -3.57 -11.27 -12.07
N PRO A 19 -2.37 -11.79 -12.41
CA PRO A 19 -1.27 -10.97 -12.91
C PRO A 19 -1.61 -10.19 -14.18
N ALA A 20 -2.46 -10.72 -15.06
CA ALA A 20 -2.86 -10.03 -16.29
C ALA A 20 -3.73 -8.79 -16.00
N ASP A 21 -4.59 -8.87 -14.99
CA ASP A 21 -5.38 -7.73 -14.52
C ASP A 21 -4.48 -6.65 -13.90
N LEU A 22 -3.51 -7.06 -13.07
CA LEU A 22 -2.54 -6.15 -12.47
C LEU A 22 -1.73 -5.39 -13.52
N GLU A 23 -1.27 -6.08 -14.57
CA GLU A 23 -0.54 -5.43 -15.67
C GLU A 23 -1.40 -4.43 -16.43
N ARG A 24 -2.67 -4.76 -16.70
CA ARG A 24 -3.62 -3.84 -17.34
C ARG A 24 -3.87 -2.59 -16.50
N ARG A 25 -4.09 -2.74 -15.20
CA ARG A 25 -4.27 -1.61 -14.28
C ARG A 25 -3.00 -0.77 -14.19
N PHE A 26 -1.84 -1.40 -14.09
CA PHE A 26 -0.56 -0.70 -14.09
C PHE A 26 -0.34 0.09 -15.37
N PHE A 27 -0.69 -0.46 -16.54
CA PHE A 27 -0.59 0.27 -17.80
C PHE A 27 -1.44 1.54 -17.82
N ARG A 28 -2.65 1.50 -17.23
CA ARG A 28 -3.55 2.66 -17.10
C ARG A 28 -3.07 3.67 -16.04
N LEU A 29 -2.68 3.20 -14.87
CA LEU A 29 -2.41 4.05 -13.69
C LEU A 29 -0.95 4.51 -13.60
N ARG A 30 -0.02 3.79 -14.23
CA ARG A 30 1.42 4.08 -14.27
C ARG A 30 2.12 4.15 -12.90
N SER A 31 1.48 3.64 -11.84
CA SER A 31 2.01 3.58 -10.47
C SER A 31 1.56 2.27 -9.82
N VAL A 32 2.47 1.53 -9.16
CA VAL A 32 2.07 0.32 -8.42
C VAL A 32 1.36 0.67 -7.11
N ARG A 33 1.69 1.81 -6.47
CA ARG A 33 0.90 2.31 -5.33
C ARG A 33 -0.55 2.55 -5.75
N ALA A 34 -0.77 3.21 -6.88
CA ALA A 34 -2.12 3.48 -7.37
C ALA A 34 -2.89 2.19 -7.65
N VAL A 35 -2.25 1.17 -8.24
CA VAL A 35 -2.86 -0.15 -8.46
C VAL A 35 -3.23 -0.84 -7.14
N ALA A 36 -2.33 -0.84 -6.16
CA ALA A 36 -2.60 -1.42 -4.84
C ALA A 36 -3.82 -0.77 -4.16
N LEU A 37 -3.88 0.57 -4.19
CA LEU A 37 -4.99 1.33 -3.63
C LEU A 37 -6.32 1.07 -4.36
N GLU A 38 -6.29 0.89 -5.68
CA GLU A 38 -7.49 0.55 -6.45
C GLU A 38 -8.04 -0.83 -6.07
N VAL A 39 -7.19 -1.85 -5.99
CA VAL A 39 -7.58 -3.22 -5.62
C VAL A 39 -8.09 -3.29 -4.17
N LEU A 40 -7.41 -2.63 -3.23
CA LEU A 40 -7.88 -2.56 -1.84
C LEU A 40 -9.20 -1.78 -1.72
N GLY A 41 -9.36 -0.72 -2.51
CA GLY A 41 -10.61 0.05 -2.61
C GLY A 41 -11.78 -0.80 -3.10
N GLU A 42 -11.57 -1.63 -4.13
CA GLU A 42 -12.57 -2.58 -4.63
C GLU A 42 -12.96 -3.62 -3.58
N ARG A 43 -11.98 -4.17 -2.85
CA ARG A 43 -12.25 -5.11 -1.75
C ARG A 43 -13.07 -4.47 -0.64
N ARG A 44 -12.73 -3.24 -0.27
CA ARG A 44 -13.51 -2.46 0.71
C ARG A 44 -14.94 -2.24 0.21
N ALA A 45 -15.11 -1.82 -1.05
CA ALA A 45 -16.43 -1.62 -1.65
C ALA A 45 -17.26 -2.92 -1.66
N LYS A 46 -16.63 -4.06 -1.97
CA LYS A 46 -17.26 -5.37 -1.95
C LYS A 46 -17.73 -5.75 -0.53
N LEU A 47 -16.88 -5.58 0.49
CA LEU A 47 -17.28 -5.84 1.88
C LEU A 47 -18.42 -4.94 2.34
N LEU A 48 -18.46 -3.68 1.91
CA LEU A 48 -19.54 -2.74 2.24
C LEU A 48 -20.86 -3.07 1.54
N ALA A 49 -20.82 -3.79 0.40
CA ALA A 49 -22.02 -4.24 -0.29
C ALA A 49 -22.69 -5.43 0.43
N ASP A 50 -21.91 -6.21 1.20
CA ASP A 50 -22.40 -7.36 1.96
C ASP A 50 -22.79 -6.97 3.40
N PRO A 51 -23.75 -7.67 4.04
CA PRO A 51 -24.03 -7.47 5.45
C PRO A 51 -22.79 -7.79 6.29
N LEU A 52 -22.29 -6.79 7.03
CA LEU A 52 -21.05 -6.93 7.82
C LEU A 52 -21.20 -7.86 9.04
N LYS A 53 -22.44 -8.12 9.48
CA LYS A 53 -22.73 -9.06 10.56
C LYS A 53 -23.97 -9.87 10.23
N VAL A 54 -23.82 -11.18 10.21
CA VAL A 54 -24.92 -12.13 10.02
C VAL A 54 -24.89 -13.11 11.19
N THR A 55 -26.00 -13.15 11.93
CA THR A 55 -26.23 -14.15 12.98
C THR A 55 -27.34 -15.06 12.49
N VAL A 56 -27.02 -16.34 12.26
CA VAL A 56 -28.04 -17.37 12.01
C VAL A 56 -28.27 -18.08 13.33
N ASP A 57 -29.48 -17.95 13.87
CA ASP A 57 -29.84 -18.56 15.16
C ASP A 57 -29.56 -20.07 15.13
N GLY A 58 -28.64 -20.49 16.01
CA GLY A 58 -28.32 -21.89 16.28
C GLY A 58 -27.02 -22.44 15.71
N VAL A 59 -26.32 -21.79 14.75
CA VAL A 59 -25.15 -22.44 14.12
C VAL A 59 -23.96 -21.54 13.80
N VAL A 60 -24.10 -20.29 13.34
CA VAL A 60 -22.94 -19.45 12.94
C VAL A 60 -23.19 -17.96 13.17
N THR A 61 -22.19 -17.29 13.76
CA THR A 61 -22.04 -15.82 13.70
C THR A 61 -20.87 -15.50 12.79
N MET A 62 -21.09 -14.69 11.77
CA MET A 62 -20.04 -14.15 10.91
C MET A 62 -19.99 -12.64 11.10
N ASP A 63 -18.82 -12.13 11.52
CA ASP A 63 -18.57 -10.71 11.77
C ASP A 63 -17.37 -10.25 10.92
N LEU A 64 -17.64 -9.35 9.98
CA LEU A 64 -16.69 -8.77 9.04
C LEU A 64 -16.24 -7.36 9.43
N GLN A 65 -16.70 -6.81 10.56
CA GLN A 65 -16.38 -5.44 10.95
C GLN A 65 -14.88 -5.24 11.19
N GLU A 66 -14.22 -6.21 11.82
CA GLU A 66 -12.76 -6.15 12.01
C GLU A 66 -11.99 -6.32 10.70
N ASN A 67 -12.53 -7.08 9.74
CA ASN A 67 -11.92 -7.20 8.40
C ASN A 67 -11.99 -5.87 7.66
N LEU A 68 -13.15 -5.19 7.70
CA LEU A 68 -13.31 -3.86 7.10
C LEU A 68 -12.32 -2.87 7.72
N ARG A 69 -12.23 -2.82 9.05
CA ARG A 69 -11.25 -1.97 9.77
C ARG A 69 -9.81 -2.30 9.40
N GLY A 70 -9.49 -3.58 9.24
CA GLY A 70 -8.18 -4.04 8.78
C GLY A 70 -7.83 -3.49 7.40
N ILE A 71 -8.75 -3.61 6.44
CA ILE A 71 -8.56 -3.09 5.08
C ILE A 71 -8.44 -1.56 5.08
N GLU A 72 -9.27 -0.85 5.85
CA GLU A 72 -9.19 0.61 5.93
C GLU A 72 -7.85 1.10 6.48
N ARG A 73 -7.33 0.45 7.53
CA ARG A 73 -5.98 0.73 8.05
C ARG A 73 -4.90 0.39 7.03
N HIS A 74 -5.03 -0.73 6.32
CA HIS A 74 -4.05 -1.14 5.31
C HIS A 74 -4.02 -0.16 4.13
N ILE A 75 -5.17 0.31 3.66
CA ILE A 75 -5.25 1.38 2.65
C ILE A 75 -4.47 2.61 3.13
N GLU A 76 -4.65 3.03 4.39
CA GLU A 76 -3.91 4.18 4.93
C GLU A 76 -2.39 3.92 4.98
N VAL A 77 -1.96 2.74 5.41
CA VAL A 77 -0.55 2.34 5.40
C VAL A 77 0.03 2.40 3.98
N VAL A 78 -0.64 1.84 2.98
CA VAL A 78 -0.17 1.79 1.59
C VAL A 78 -0.01 3.18 0.97
N ARG A 79 -0.78 4.17 1.42
CA ARG A 79 -0.60 5.57 0.97
C ARG A 79 0.76 6.14 1.34
N HIS A 80 1.33 5.70 2.47
CA HIS A 80 2.56 6.27 3.03
C HIS A 80 3.78 5.35 2.90
N VAL A 81 3.58 4.05 2.66
CA VAL A 81 4.70 3.13 2.41
C VAL A 81 5.39 3.51 1.12
N PRO A 82 6.73 3.68 1.10
CA PRO A 82 7.48 3.97 -0.11
C PRO A 82 7.25 2.86 -1.13
N ALA A 83 6.83 3.26 -2.32
CA ALA A 83 6.64 2.39 -3.45
C ALA A 83 7.91 2.41 -4.32
N PRO A 84 8.16 1.35 -5.11
CA PRO A 84 9.32 1.27 -5.98
C PRO A 84 9.50 2.47 -6.92
N GLU A 85 8.41 3.09 -7.38
CA GLU A 85 8.45 4.29 -8.22
C GLU A 85 8.88 5.58 -7.49
N ASP A 86 8.89 5.59 -6.15
CA ASP A 86 9.31 6.76 -5.37
C ASP A 86 10.84 6.82 -5.18
N GLU A 87 11.57 5.74 -5.47
CA GLU A 87 13.03 5.69 -5.30
C GLU A 87 13.76 6.72 -6.19
N ASP A 88 13.14 7.11 -7.31
CA ASP A 88 13.66 8.17 -8.20
C ASP A 88 13.45 9.59 -7.62
N GLU A 89 12.53 9.77 -6.67
CA GLU A 89 12.16 11.09 -6.11
C GLU A 89 12.90 11.43 -4.80
N ALA A 90 13.61 10.47 -4.22
CA ALA A 90 14.57 10.68 -3.14
C ALA A 90 15.83 11.39 -3.68
N SER A 91 15.65 12.65 -4.10
CA SER A 91 16.73 13.57 -4.43
C SER A 91 17.77 13.52 -3.32
N GLU A 92 18.96 13.03 -3.66
CA GLU A 92 20.16 13.04 -2.83
C GLU A 92 20.35 14.44 -2.23
N THR A 93 19.76 14.67 -1.06
CA THR A 93 19.86 15.98 -0.40
C THR A 93 21.22 16.02 0.27
N LEU A 94 22.23 16.38 -0.51
CA LEU A 94 23.59 16.57 -0.04
C LEU A 94 23.62 17.77 0.92
N ALA A 95 23.71 17.49 2.23
CA ALA A 95 23.87 18.52 3.24
C ALA A 95 25.33 18.98 3.28
N VAL A 96 25.59 20.26 2.97
CA VAL A 96 26.92 20.86 3.07
C VAL A 96 27.06 21.59 4.41
N ALA A 97 27.97 21.14 5.26
CA ALA A 97 28.36 21.86 6.48
C ALA A 97 29.68 22.61 6.25
N ARG A 98 29.72 23.91 6.58
CA ARG A 98 30.94 24.73 6.51
C ARG A 98 31.77 24.54 7.79
N LEU A 99 32.97 23.98 7.66
CA LEU A 99 33.92 23.90 8.78
C LEU A 99 34.51 25.29 9.09
N VAL A 100 34.53 25.66 10.38
CA VAL A 100 35.13 26.91 10.86
C VAL A 100 36.38 26.59 11.69
N PRO A 101 37.50 27.30 11.51
CA PRO A 101 38.73 27.05 12.28
C PRO A 101 38.54 27.33 13.77
N THR A 102 38.99 26.41 14.63
CA THR A 102 39.04 26.64 16.08
C THR A 102 40.47 27.04 16.48
N ARG A 103 40.67 28.28 16.93
CA ARG A 103 41.95 28.71 17.50
C ARG A 103 41.98 28.37 18.99
N ARG A 104 42.85 27.44 19.39
CA ARG A 104 43.18 27.22 20.80
C ARG A 104 44.26 28.22 21.21
N TYR A 105 43.94 29.15 22.11
CA TYR A 105 44.93 29.95 22.81
C TYR A 105 45.45 29.14 24.02
N ARG A 106 46.77 29.09 24.17
CA ARG A 106 47.47 28.61 25.37
C ARG A 106 48.15 29.79 26.03
#